data_AF-A0A7J6EPK9-F1
#
_entry.id   AF-A0A7J6EPK9-F1
#
_cell.length_a   1.000
_cell.length_b   1.000
_cell.length_c   1.000
_cell.angle_alpha   90.00
_cell.angle_beta   90.00
_cell.angle_gamma   90.00
#
_symmetry.space_group_name_H-M   'P 1'
#
loop_
_entity.id
_entity.type
_entity.pdbx_description
1 polymer ?
#
loop_
_entity_poly.entity_id
_entity_poly.type
_entity_poly.pdbx_seq_one_letter_code
_entity_poly.pdbx_strand_id
1 'polypeptide(L)'
;PPKWRGAFNTGFQFFIGIGVVASNCINYGTAHRSWGWRLSLGLAMVPAAIMTVGALMISDTPNSLVERGKLTQAKLSLLKARGGKESEVEAELAELVKRNEMAKAVAGQEESPFLSILERQYRPQLVMAIGIPFFQQVTGINIIAFYAPILFQSVGLGNDSALIAAIILGLVNLVLICTYAAGFGWSWGPLSWLIPSEIFPMKIRATGQSISVAVNFGTTFVLSQTFLTMLCHFKYGTFLFYAGWIAAMTVFVVLFLPETKGIPLDSMATVWERHWYWGRFVKGQGQLRSPSQQGNSH
;
A
#
# COMPACT_ATOMS: atom_id res chain seq x y z
N PRO A 1 -9.22 -5.29 14.98
CA PRO A 1 -9.39 -4.02 15.72
C PRO A 1 -8.75 -2.83 14.99
N PRO A 2 -9.43 -1.67 14.88
CA PRO A 2 -8.88 -0.47 14.22
C PRO A 2 -7.50 -0.06 14.78
N LYS A 3 -7.31 -0.17 16.11
CA LYS A 3 -6.06 0.14 16.82
C LYS A 3 -4.81 -0.60 16.34
N TRP A 4 -4.93 -1.79 15.77
CA TRP A 4 -3.79 -2.63 15.34
C TRP A 4 -3.68 -2.75 13.81
N ARG A 5 -4.55 -2.09 13.05
CA ARG A 5 -4.62 -2.26 11.59
C ARG A 5 -3.30 -1.88 10.90
N GLY A 6 -2.72 -0.75 11.29
CA GLY A 6 -1.43 -0.30 10.74
C GLY A 6 -0.29 -1.31 11.01
N ALA A 7 -0.25 -1.91 12.21
CA ALA A 7 0.75 -2.92 12.55
C ALA A 7 0.60 -4.19 11.71
N PHE A 8 -0.62 -4.71 11.55
CA PHE A 8 -0.87 -5.88 10.70
C PHE A 8 -0.55 -5.62 9.23
N ASN A 9 -0.88 -4.43 8.71
CA ASN A 9 -0.60 -4.09 7.32
C ASN A 9 0.89 -3.88 7.06
N THR A 10 1.63 -3.35 8.03
CA THR A 10 3.10 -3.26 7.97
C THR A 10 3.74 -4.64 7.89
N GLY A 11 3.09 -5.67 8.46
CA GLY A 11 3.50 -7.06 8.31
C GLY A 11 3.62 -7.52 6.86
N PHE A 12 2.77 -7.01 5.95
CA PHE A 12 2.86 -7.34 4.51
C PHE A 12 4.21 -6.89 3.91
N GLN A 13 4.62 -5.65 4.19
CA GLN A 13 5.91 -5.11 3.74
C GLN A 13 7.09 -5.87 4.35
N PHE A 14 6.96 -6.30 5.62
CA PHE A 14 7.97 -7.12 6.29
C PHE A 14 8.17 -8.47 5.58
N PHE A 15 7.08 -9.15 5.17
CA PHE A 15 7.17 -10.40 4.42
C PHE A 15 7.77 -10.21 3.02
N ILE A 16 7.48 -9.10 2.34
CA ILE A 16 8.14 -8.76 1.06
C ILE A 16 9.66 -8.67 1.28
N GLY A 17 10.10 -7.98 2.34
CA GLY A 17 11.52 -7.87 2.68
C GLY A 17 12.20 -9.23 2.92
N ILE A 18 11.56 -10.12 3.71
CA ILE A 18 12.05 -11.49 3.91
C ILE A 18 12.16 -12.24 2.59
N GLY A 19 11.15 -12.11 1.71
CA GLY A 19 11.15 -12.75 0.39
C GLY A 19 12.35 -12.32 -0.47
N VAL A 20 12.68 -11.03 -0.47
CA VAL A 20 13.85 -10.51 -1.20
C VAL A 20 15.16 -11.10 -0.65
N VAL A 21 15.32 -11.14 0.67
CA VAL A 21 16.54 -11.72 1.29
C VAL A 21 16.65 -13.21 1.00
N ALA A 22 15.56 -13.96 1.20
CA ALA A 22 15.52 -15.39 0.93
C ALA A 22 15.83 -15.70 -0.54
N SER A 23 15.27 -14.93 -1.48
CA SER A 23 15.54 -15.08 -2.91
C SER A 23 17.03 -14.86 -3.24
N ASN A 24 17.66 -13.84 -2.65
CA ASN A 24 19.10 -13.59 -2.86
C ASN A 24 19.98 -14.72 -2.29
N CYS A 25 19.64 -15.25 -1.11
CA CYS A 25 20.34 -16.41 -0.54
C CYS A 25 20.22 -17.65 -1.42
N ILE A 26 19.02 -17.92 -1.96
CA ILE A 26 18.78 -19.03 -2.90
C ILE A 26 19.59 -18.82 -4.18
N ASN A 27 19.58 -17.61 -4.74
CA ASN A 27 20.36 -17.28 -5.93
C ASN A 27 21.87 -17.51 -5.70
N TYR A 28 22.40 -17.07 -4.56
CA TYR A 28 23.80 -17.30 -4.20
C TYR A 28 24.14 -18.80 -4.10
N GLY A 29 23.32 -19.58 -3.40
CA GLY A 29 23.54 -21.03 -3.24
C GLY A 29 23.37 -21.82 -4.54
N THR A 30 22.56 -21.33 -5.47
CA THR A 30 22.29 -22.00 -6.74
C THR A 30 23.21 -21.58 -7.88
N ALA A 31 23.98 -20.49 -7.71
CA ALA A 31 24.86 -19.93 -8.74
C ALA A 31 25.92 -20.90 -9.27
N HIS A 32 26.42 -21.81 -8.43
CA HIS A 32 27.47 -22.77 -8.81
C HIS A 32 26.94 -24.02 -9.53
N ARG A 33 25.62 -24.14 -9.74
CA ARG A 33 25.00 -25.33 -10.35
C ARG A 33 24.43 -24.99 -11.73
N SER A 34 24.71 -25.83 -12.72
CA SER A 34 24.23 -25.66 -14.11
C SER A 34 22.70 -25.61 -14.26
N TRP A 35 21.96 -26.25 -13.35
CA TRP A 35 20.50 -26.22 -13.26
C TRP A 35 19.96 -25.31 -12.15
N GLY A 36 20.83 -24.50 -11.54
CA GLY A 36 20.50 -23.64 -10.40
C GLY A 36 19.36 -22.65 -10.67
N TRP A 37 19.28 -22.11 -11.89
CA TRP A 37 18.20 -21.20 -12.30
C TRP A 37 16.81 -21.85 -12.22
N ARG A 38 16.70 -23.16 -12.52
CA ARG A 38 15.44 -23.91 -12.40
C ARG A 38 15.04 -24.06 -10.94
N LEU A 39 16.01 -24.32 -10.08
CA LEU A 39 15.77 -24.47 -8.65
C LEU A 39 15.38 -23.14 -8.01
N SER A 40 16.04 -22.03 -8.38
CA SER A 40 15.69 -20.69 -7.91
C SER A 40 14.25 -20.31 -8.27
N LEU A 41 13.86 -20.50 -9.53
CA LEU A 41 12.47 -20.26 -9.97
C LEU A 41 11.47 -21.25 -9.36
N GLY A 42 11.84 -22.52 -9.25
CA GLY A 42 10.99 -23.57 -8.68
C GLY A 42 10.71 -23.40 -7.19
N LEU A 43 11.66 -22.87 -6.42
CA LEU A 43 11.48 -22.58 -4.99
C LEU A 43 10.41 -21.53 -4.73
N ALA A 44 10.07 -20.68 -5.70
CA ALA A 44 8.94 -19.75 -5.59
C ALA A 44 7.58 -20.46 -5.42
N MET A 45 7.49 -21.75 -5.78
CA MET A 45 6.31 -22.57 -5.54
C MET A 45 6.05 -22.83 -4.05
N VAL A 46 7.09 -22.82 -3.20
CA VAL A 46 6.94 -23.11 -1.76
C VAL A 46 6.14 -22.01 -1.06
N PRO A 47 6.48 -20.72 -1.17
CA PRO A 47 5.62 -19.63 -0.66
C PRO A 47 4.21 -19.65 -1.27
N ALA A 48 4.09 -19.91 -2.57
CA ALA A 48 2.80 -19.96 -3.24
C ALA A 48 1.89 -21.08 -2.70
N ALA A 49 2.45 -22.26 -2.45
CA ALA A 49 1.73 -23.39 -1.85
C ALA A 49 1.31 -23.08 -0.40
N ILE A 50 2.21 -22.51 0.41
CA ILE A 50 1.91 -22.08 1.78
C ILE A 50 0.76 -21.05 1.77
N MET A 51 0.80 -20.06 0.88
CA MET A 51 -0.27 -19.07 0.74
C MET A 51 -1.58 -19.71 0.28
N THR A 52 -1.53 -20.66 -0.66
CA THR A 52 -2.72 -21.34 -1.18
C THR A 52 -3.40 -22.19 -0.09
N VAL A 53 -2.62 -23.00 0.63
CA VAL A 53 -3.13 -23.82 1.74
C VAL A 53 -3.63 -22.92 2.88
N GLY A 54 -2.90 -21.85 3.21
CA GLY A 54 -3.31 -20.86 4.19
C GLY A 54 -4.62 -20.16 3.82
N ALA A 55 -4.80 -19.80 2.55
CA ALA A 55 -6.03 -19.18 2.05
C ALA A 55 -7.26 -20.10 2.20
N LEU A 56 -7.08 -21.42 2.05
CA LEU A 56 -8.15 -22.40 2.27
C LEU A 56 -8.56 -22.52 3.75
N MET A 57 -7.64 -22.24 4.68
CA MET A 57 -7.92 -22.28 6.12
C MET A 57 -8.48 -20.97 6.67
N ILE A 58 -8.25 -19.84 5.97
CA ILE A 58 -8.73 -18.52 6.38
C ILE A 58 -10.22 -18.39 6.05
N SER A 59 -11.01 -18.06 7.06
CA SER A 59 -12.42 -17.75 6.90
C SER A 59 -12.59 -16.36 6.27
N ASP A 60 -13.59 -16.22 5.39
CA ASP A 60 -13.93 -14.94 4.75
C ASP A 60 -14.10 -13.82 5.79
N THR A 61 -13.71 -12.59 5.41
CA THR A 61 -13.84 -11.44 6.32
C THR A 61 -15.31 -11.19 6.67
N PRO A 62 -15.63 -10.86 7.95
CA PRO A 62 -17.01 -10.63 8.35
C PRO A 62 -17.74 -9.57 7.51
N ASN A 63 -17.04 -8.51 7.11
CA ASN A 63 -17.60 -7.47 6.27
C ASN A 63 -18.04 -7.99 4.88
N SER A 64 -17.23 -8.84 4.24
CA SER A 64 -17.58 -9.47 2.97
C SER A 64 -18.76 -10.43 3.12
N LEU A 65 -18.81 -11.19 4.23
CA LEU A 65 -19.94 -12.09 4.51
C LEU A 65 -21.25 -11.34 4.72
N VAL A 66 -21.22 -10.21 5.43
CA VAL A 66 -22.39 -9.33 5.59
C VAL A 66 -22.82 -8.74 4.24
N GLU A 67 -21.87 -8.31 3.40
CA GLU A 67 -22.13 -7.80 2.04
C GLU A 67 -22.89 -8.81 1.17
N ARG A 68 -22.44 -10.08 1.24
CA ARG A 68 -23.02 -11.24 0.54
C ARG A 68 -24.30 -11.79 1.20
N GLY A 69 -24.79 -11.19 2.28
CA GLY A 69 -26.01 -11.60 2.99
C GLY A 69 -25.87 -12.84 3.89
N LYS A 70 -24.65 -13.34 4.14
CA LYS A 70 -24.39 -14.54 4.95
C LYS A 70 -24.19 -14.20 6.43
N LEU A 71 -25.26 -13.75 7.09
CA LEU A 71 -25.21 -13.21 8.46
C LEU A 71 -24.75 -14.22 9.52
N THR A 72 -25.19 -15.49 9.42
CA THR A 72 -24.81 -16.54 10.37
C THR A 72 -23.30 -16.83 10.31
N GLN A 73 -22.73 -16.88 9.10
CA GLN A 73 -21.29 -17.07 8.91
C GLN A 73 -20.51 -15.83 9.36
N ALA A 74 -21.05 -14.62 9.11
CA ALA A 74 -20.43 -13.39 9.58
C ALA A 74 -20.34 -13.34 11.12
N LYS A 75 -21.40 -13.79 11.83
CA LYS A 75 -21.41 -13.91 13.30
C LYS A 75 -20.32 -14.87 13.79
N LEU A 76 -20.22 -16.06 13.18
CA LEU A 76 -19.19 -17.05 13.53
C LEU A 76 -17.76 -16.53 13.27
N SER A 77 -17.53 -15.87 12.14
CA SER A 77 -16.25 -15.25 11.82
C SER A 77 -15.89 -14.10 12.79
N LEU A 78 -16.87 -13.29 13.20
CA LEU A 78 -16.67 -12.24 14.21
C LEU A 78 -16.34 -12.82 15.59
N LEU A 79 -17.07 -13.84 16.03
CA LEU A 79 -16.80 -14.56 17.27
C LEU A 79 -15.37 -15.12 17.28
N LYS A 80 -14.95 -15.77 16.19
CA LYS A 80 -13.60 -16.31 16.03
C LYS A 80 -12.52 -15.23 16.01
N ALA A 81 -12.80 -14.07 15.42
CA ALA A 81 -11.82 -12.98 15.26
C ALA A 81 -11.71 -12.05 16.48
N ARG A 82 -12.76 -11.94 17.31
CA ARG A 82 -12.80 -11.05 18.48
C ARG A 82 -12.62 -11.80 19.80
N GLY A 83 -13.00 -13.08 19.88
CA GLY A 83 -12.90 -13.89 21.09
C GLY A 83 -13.69 -13.35 22.29
N GLY A 84 -14.69 -12.47 22.06
CA GLY A 84 -15.45 -11.76 23.09
C GLY A 84 -16.83 -12.34 23.37
N LYS A 85 -17.57 -11.71 24.29
CA LYS A 85 -18.96 -12.07 24.65
C LYS A 85 -19.87 -11.96 23.43
N GLU A 86 -20.80 -12.90 23.29
CA GLU A 86 -21.72 -12.98 22.16
C GLU A 86 -22.56 -11.69 21.97
N SER A 87 -22.89 -10.99 23.06
CA SER A 87 -23.62 -9.73 23.02
C SER A 87 -22.86 -8.57 22.35
N GLU A 88 -21.54 -8.48 22.54
CA GLU A 88 -20.73 -7.43 21.89
C GLU A 88 -20.58 -7.70 20.39
N VAL A 89 -20.48 -9.00 20.03
CA VAL A 89 -20.40 -9.42 18.63
C VAL A 89 -21.73 -9.20 17.90
N GLU A 90 -22.86 -9.45 18.55
CA GLU A 90 -24.18 -9.13 17.99
C GLU A 90 -24.38 -7.63 17.78
N ALA A 91 -23.91 -6.80 18.72
CA ALA A 91 -23.95 -5.35 18.55
C ALA A 91 -23.06 -4.90 17.36
N GLU A 92 -21.83 -5.41 17.23
CA GLU A 92 -20.94 -5.12 16.09
C GLU A 92 -21.57 -5.62 14.77
N LEU A 93 -22.19 -6.80 14.76
CA LEU A 93 -22.86 -7.35 13.57
C LEU A 93 -24.08 -6.53 13.16
N ALA A 94 -24.93 -6.12 14.11
CA ALA A 94 -26.09 -5.28 13.84
C ALA A 94 -25.68 -3.92 13.23
N GLU A 95 -24.57 -3.35 13.71
CA GLU A 95 -24.01 -2.13 13.14
C GLU A 95 -23.52 -2.35 11.70
N LEU A 96 -22.83 -3.46 11.42
CA LEU A 96 -22.38 -3.82 10.08
C LEU A 96 -23.55 -4.05 9.10
N VAL A 97 -24.62 -4.71 9.54
CA VAL A 97 -25.83 -4.93 8.74
C VAL A 97 -26.50 -3.60 8.41
N LYS A 98 -26.73 -2.75 9.41
CA LYS A 98 -27.32 -1.43 9.23
C LYS A 98 -26.50 -0.58 8.24
N ARG A 99 -25.18 -0.63 8.33
CA ARG A 99 -24.28 0.08 7.38
C ARG A 99 -24.39 -0.46 5.97
N ASN A 100 -24.48 -1.78 5.82
CA ASN A 100 -24.64 -2.42 4.52
C ASN A 100 -26.01 -2.11 3.90
N GLU A 101 -27.07 -2.08 4.69
CA GLU A 101 -28.41 -1.68 4.25
C GLU A 101 -28.45 -0.22 3.82
N MET A 102 -27.88 0.70 4.62
CA MET A 102 -27.72 2.10 4.22
C MET A 102 -26.88 2.23 2.95
N ALA A 103 -25.82 1.43 2.83
CA ALA A 103 -25.01 1.35 1.63
C ALA A 103 -25.85 0.91 0.41
N LYS A 104 -26.67 -0.13 0.52
CA LYS A 104 -27.53 -0.61 -0.57
C LYS A 104 -28.66 0.39 -0.90
N ALA A 105 -29.24 1.04 0.10
CA ALA A 105 -30.31 2.04 -0.08
C ALA A 105 -29.82 3.31 -0.79
N VAL A 106 -28.59 3.76 -0.51
CA VAL A 106 -27.96 4.89 -1.23
C VAL A 106 -27.51 4.49 -2.63
N ALA A 107 -27.23 3.21 -2.87
CA ALA A 107 -26.76 2.68 -4.14
C ALA A 107 -27.86 1.95 -4.92
N GLY A 108 -29.07 2.51 -4.99
CA GLY A 108 -30.10 1.99 -5.87
C GLY A 108 -29.53 1.68 -7.26
N GLN A 109 -29.57 0.39 -7.63
CA GLN A 109 -29.21 -0.20 -8.93
C GLN A 109 -27.74 -0.09 -9.37
N GLU A 110 -27.05 -1.24 -9.39
CA GLU A 110 -26.09 -1.73 -10.39
C GLU A 110 -25.12 -0.77 -11.12
N GLU A 111 -24.78 0.40 -10.59
CA GLU A 111 -23.71 1.19 -11.17
C GLU A 111 -22.36 0.51 -10.91
N SER A 112 -21.60 0.29 -12.00
CA SER A 112 -20.31 -0.38 -11.92
C SER A 112 -19.38 0.37 -10.95
N PRO A 113 -18.72 -0.33 -10.00
CA PRO A 113 -17.80 0.28 -9.03
C PRO A 113 -16.67 1.13 -9.66
N PHE A 114 -16.35 0.84 -10.93
CA PHE A 114 -15.36 1.56 -11.74
C PHE A 114 -15.82 2.92 -12.25
N LEU A 115 -17.13 3.12 -12.46
CA LEU A 115 -17.66 4.44 -12.83
C LEU A 115 -17.93 5.29 -11.59
N SER A 116 -18.41 4.67 -10.51
CA SER A 116 -18.67 5.39 -9.26
C SER A 116 -17.40 6.00 -8.66
N ILE A 117 -16.22 5.39 -8.82
CA ILE A 117 -14.96 5.97 -8.31
C ILE A 117 -14.53 7.27 -9.02
N LEU A 118 -15.04 7.53 -10.23
CA LEU A 118 -14.76 8.76 -10.98
C LEU A 118 -15.63 9.94 -10.53
N GLU A 119 -16.65 9.69 -9.71
CA GLU A 119 -17.52 10.73 -9.20
C GLU A 119 -16.78 11.77 -8.37
N ARG A 120 -17.31 12.99 -8.38
CA ARG A 120 -16.71 14.15 -7.71
C ARG A 120 -16.41 13.89 -6.23
N GLN A 121 -17.24 13.10 -5.57
CA GLN A 121 -17.12 12.75 -4.15
C GLN A 121 -15.92 11.85 -3.81
N TYR A 122 -15.44 11.03 -4.75
CA TYR A 122 -14.31 10.11 -4.53
C TYR A 122 -12.99 10.60 -5.12
N ARG A 123 -12.96 11.82 -5.68
CA ARG A 123 -11.75 12.44 -6.24
C ARG A 123 -10.56 12.50 -5.26
N PRO A 124 -10.71 12.89 -3.97
CA PRO A 124 -9.60 12.85 -3.03
C PRO A 124 -8.96 11.45 -2.95
N GLN A 125 -9.80 10.44 -2.82
CA GLN A 125 -9.39 9.05 -2.66
C GLN A 125 -8.73 8.52 -3.94
N LEU A 126 -9.29 8.84 -5.12
CA LEU A 126 -8.72 8.46 -6.41
C LEU A 126 -7.36 9.13 -6.65
N VAL A 127 -7.21 10.42 -6.35
CA VAL A 127 -5.93 11.12 -6.47
C VAL A 127 -4.87 10.51 -5.57
N MET A 128 -5.22 10.14 -4.34
CA MET A 128 -4.28 9.45 -3.44
C MET A 128 -3.94 8.05 -3.93
N ALA A 129 -4.92 7.31 -4.43
CA ALA A 129 -4.72 5.96 -4.95
C ALA A 129 -3.84 5.90 -6.20
N ILE A 130 -3.79 6.96 -6.99
CA ILE A 130 -2.86 7.08 -8.13
C ILE A 130 -1.53 7.69 -7.66
N GLY A 131 -1.60 8.80 -6.92
CA GLY A 131 -0.44 9.59 -6.52
C GLY A 131 0.51 8.83 -5.60
N ILE A 132 -0.01 8.16 -4.56
CA ILE A 132 0.84 7.45 -3.59
C ILE A 132 1.67 6.34 -4.23
N PRO A 133 1.11 5.37 -4.97
CA PRO A 133 1.93 4.34 -5.62
C PRO A 133 2.81 4.91 -6.72
N PHE A 134 2.38 5.93 -7.46
CA PHE A 134 3.25 6.62 -8.41
C PHE A 134 4.49 7.20 -7.72
N PHE A 135 4.26 8.00 -6.67
CA PHE A 135 5.30 8.64 -5.88
C PHE A 135 6.25 7.65 -5.22
N GLN A 136 5.71 6.56 -4.67
CA GLN A 136 6.49 5.45 -4.15
C GLN A 136 7.48 4.92 -5.20
N GLN A 137 7.05 4.71 -6.44
CA GLN A 137 7.91 4.17 -7.49
C GLN A 137 8.93 5.19 -7.98
N VAL A 138 8.54 6.45 -8.16
CA VAL A 138 9.46 7.53 -8.56
C VAL A 138 10.42 7.96 -7.46
N THR A 139 10.38 7.37 -6.26
CA THR A 139 11.50 7.47 -5.30
C THR A 139 12.76 6.76 -5.80
N GLY A 140 12.62 5.82 -6.75
CA GLY A 140 13.73 5.04 -7.29
C GLY A 140 14.15 3.85 -6.41
N ILE A 141 13.33 3.44 -5.42
CA ILE A 141 13.67 2.33 -4.52
C ILE A 141 13.98 1.01 -5.25
N ASN A 142 13.16 0.63 -6.23
CA ASN A 142 13.37 -0.61 -6.99
C ASN A 142 14.66 -0.55 -7.81
N ILE A 143 14.95 0.63 -8.35
CA ILE A 143 16.13 0.88 -9.16
C ILE A 143 17.39 0.80 -8.30
N ILE A 144 17.40 1.46 -7.14
CA ILE A 144 18.51 1.39 -6.20
C ILE A 144 18.70 -0.06 -5.75
N ALA A 145 17.63 -0.79 -5.44
CA ALA A 145 17.72 -2.18 -5.01
C ALA A 145 18.33 -3.11 -6.08
N PHE A 146 17.91 -3.00 -7.36
CA PHE A 146 18.39 -3.88 -8.43
C PHE A 146 19.76 -3.47 -9.00
N TYR A 147 20.05 -2.17 -9.04
CA TYR A 147 21.27 -1.65 -9.66
C TYR A 147 22.35 -1.27 -8.65
N ALA A 148 22.09 -1.29 -7.33
CA ALA A 148 23.12 -1.11 -6.31
C ALA A 148 24.35 -2.02 -6.54
N PRO A 149 24.22 -3.33 -6.83
CA PRO A 149 25.38 -4.18 -7.11
C PRO A 149 26.20 -3.70 -8.32
N ILE A 150 25.53 -3.23 -9.37
CA ILE A 150 26.16 -2.71 -10.60
C ILE A 150 26.87 -1.38 -10.30
N LEU A 151 26.26 -0.51 -9.49
CA LEU A 151 26.87 0.74 -9.02
C LEU A 151 28.10 0.47 -8.13
N PHE A 152 28.08 -0.56 -7.29
CA PHE A 152 29.24 -0.94 -6.49
C PHE A 152 30.37 -1.51 -7.35
N GLN A 153 30.05 -2.30 -8.38
CA GLN A 153 31.05 -2.83 -9.31
C GLN A 153 31.66 -1.74 -10.22
N SER A 154 30.88 -0.75 -10.65
CA SER A 154 31.37 0.31 -11.55
C SER A 154 32.35 1.28 -10.89
N VAL A 155 32.35 1.36 -9.56
CA VAL A 155 33.31 2.17 -8.78
C VAL A 155 34.66 1.45 -8.61
N GLY A 156 34.76 0.16 -8.94
CA GLY A 156 35.98 -0.64 -8.77
C GLY A 156 36.88 -0.73 -9.99
N LEU A 157 37.79 0.25 -10.20
CA LEU A 157 38.97 0.11 -11.08
C LEU A 157 40.21 0.91 -10.57
N GLY A 158 41.25 0.19 -10.11
CA GLY A 158 42.70 0.38 -10.38
C GLY A 158 43.53 1.54 -9.76
N ASN A 159 44.74 1.19 -9.27
CA ASN A 159 45.82 1.90 -8.52
C ASN A 159 45.68 1.91 -6.98
N ASP A 160 46.73 1.53 -6.25
CA ASP A 160 46.70 1.35 -4.78
C ASP A 160 46.20 2.58 -3.99
N SER A 161 46.43 3.80 -4.51
CA SER A 161 45.88 5.06 -3.96
C SER A 161 44.44 5.35 -4.39
N ALA A 162 44.07 4.97 -5.62
CA ALA A 162 42.70 5.03 -6.11
C ALA A 162 41.83 3.92 -5.50
N LEU A 163 42.43 2.82 -5.02
CA LEU A 163 41.76 1.72 -4.33
C LEU A 163 41.22 2.18 -2.97
N ILE A 164 42.03 2.93 -2.21
CA ILE A 164 41.59 3.52 -0.92
C ILE A 164 40.48 4.56 -1.17
N ALA A 165 40.62 5.42 -2.19
CA ALA A 165 39.56 6.35 -2.56
C ALA A 165 38.28 5.63 -3.01
N ALA A 166 38.39 4.54 -3.77
CA ALA A 166 37.27 3.70 -4.19
C ALA A 166 36.61 2.96 -3.01
N ILE A 167 37.39 2.50 -2.03
CA ILE A 167 36.87 1.90 -0.79
C ILE A 167 36.11 2.95 0.03
N ILE A 168 36.66 4.15 0.20
CA ILE A 168 36.00 5.24 0.93
C ILE A 168 34.71 5.65 0.21
N LEU A 169 34.75 5.86 -1.10
CA LEU A 169 33.57 6.17 -1.92
C LEU A 169 32.53 5.04 -1.88
N GLY A 170 32.97 3.78 -1.93
CA GLY A 170 32.11 2.61 -1.81
C GLY A 170 31.42 2.51 -0.45
N LEU A 171 32.16 2.76 0.64
CA LEU A 171 31.60 2.79 2.00
C LEU A 171 30.62 3.94 2.20
N VAL A 172 30.95 5.15 1.72
CA VAL A 172 30.04 6.30 1.77
C VAL A 172 28.77 6.01 0.98
N ASN A 173 28.88 5.46 -0.23
CA ASN A 173 27.72 5.09 -1.05
C ASN A 173 26.88 3.99 -0.38
N LEU A 174 27.54 2.99 0.24
CA LEU A 174 26.86 1.94 0.99
C LEU A 174 26.06 2.52 2.16
N VAL A 175 26.67 3.38 2.97
CA VAL A 175 26.00 4.05 4.09
C VAL A 175 24.81 4.86 3.60
N LEU A 176 24.98 5.67 2.55
CA LEU A 176 23.91 6.49 1.98
C LEU A 176 22.73 5.64 1.46
N ILE A 177 23.01 4.57 0.72
CA ILE A 177 21.99 3.65 0.21
C ILE A 177 21.27 2.93 1.35
N CYS A 178 22.01 2.46 2.36
CA CYS A 178 21.42 1.79 3.52
C CYS A 178 20.54 2.74 4.34
N THR A 179 20.98 3.98 4.59
CA THR A 179 20.18 5.00 5.28
C THR A 179 18.92 5.35 4.49
N TYR A 180 19.04 5.51 3.17
CA TYR A 180 17.89 5.74 2.28
C TYR A 180 16.89 4.57 2.35
N ALA A 181 17.38 3.33 2.23
CA ALA A 181 16.54 2.13 2.29
C ALA A 181 15.84 1.98 3.65
N ALA A 182 16.53 2.28 4.75
CA ALA A 182 15.96 2.27 6.09
C ALA A 182 14.86 3.33 6.26
N GLY A 183 15.11 4.56 5.80
CA GLY A 183 14.12 5.65 5.80
C GLY A 183 12.88 5.30 4.98
N PHE A 184 13.06 4.72 3.79
CA PHE A 184 11.96 4.23 2.97
C PHE A 184 11.19 3.08 3.64
N GLY A 185 11.90 2.13 4.25
CA GLY A 185 11.32 0.97 4.91
C GLY A 185 10.44 1.31 6.11
N TRP A 186 10.78 2.33 6.89
CA TRP A 186 9.96 2.79 8.02
C TRP A 186 8.83 3.75 7.63
N SER A 187 8.98 4.44 6.50
CA SER A 187 8.01 5.41 6.02
C SER A 187 7.18 4.83 4.87
N TRP A 188 7.65 4.99 3.64
CA TRP A 188 6.83 4.86 2.43
C TRP A 188 6.54 3.42 2.04
N GLY A 189 7.38 2.46 2.45
CA GLY A 189 7.12 1.04 2.20
C GLY A 189 5.76 0.62 2.76
N PRO A 190 5.54 0.66 4.09
CA PRO A 190 4.25 0.30 4.69
C PRO A 190 3.11 1.27 4.36
N LEU A 191 3.40 2.58 4.32
CA LEU A 191 2.38 3.62 4.12
C LEU A 191 1.75 3.58 2.73
N SER A 192 2.52 3.23 1.70
CA SER A 192 2.02 3.16 0.31
C SER A 192 0.93 2.09 0.11
N TRP A 193 1.00 1.00 0.87
CA TRP A 193 -0.04 -0.04 0.88
C TRP A 193 -1.15 0.25 1.89
N LEU A 194 -0.81 0.89 3.01
CA LEU A 194 -1.77 1.20 4.08
C LEU A 194 -2.76 2.28 3.67
N ILE A 195 -2.28 3.42 3.17
CA ILE A 195 -3.13 4.58 2.93
C ILE A 195 -4.24 4.26 1.92
N PRO A 196 -3.97 3.68 0.73
CA PRO A 196 -5.05 3.25 -0.17
C PRO A 196 -6.04 2.30 0.49
N SER A 197 -5.63 1.50 1.47
CA SER A 197 -6.55 0.55 2.15
C SER A 197 -7.47 1.22 3.16
N GLU A 198 -7.06 2.37 3.70
CA GLU A 198 -7.78 3.12 4.73
C GLU A 198 -8.65 4.26 4.15
N ILE A 199 -8.25 4.87 3.03
CA ILE A 199 -8.96 6.00 2.44
C ILE A 199 -10.28 5.60 1.74
N PHE A 200 -10.36 4.36 1.24
CA PHE A 200 -11.51 3.92 0.45
C PHE A 200 -12.64 3.35 1.32
N PRO A 201 -13.90 3.79 1.09
CA PRO A 201 -15.06 3.15 1.68
C PRO A 201 -15.20 1.71 1.16
N MET A 202 -15.81 0.85 1.96
CA MET A 202 -15.88 -0.61 1.72
C MET A 202 -16.28 -0.97 0.28
N LYS A 203 -17.27 -0.26 -0.28
CA LYS A 203 -17.84 -0.53 -1.61
C LYS A 203 -16.85 -0.42 -2.77
N ILE A 204 -16.04 0.63 -2.79
CA ILE A 204 -15.09 0.91 -3.89
C ILE A 204 -13.66 0.55 -3.53
N ARG A 205 -13.42 -0.02 -2.35
CA ARG A 205 -12.07 -0.34 -1.88
C ARG A 205 -11.37 -1.31 -2.81
N ALA A 206 -12.03 -2.39 -3.23
CA ALA A 206 -11.41 -3.37 -4.13
C ALA A 206 -10.99 -2.73 -5.46
N THR A 207 -11.85 -1.88 -6.03
CA THR A 207 -11.58 -1.12 -7.26
C THR A 207 -10.47 -0.09 -7.09
N GLY A 208 -10.47 0.66 -5.99
CA GLY A 208 -9.43 1.63 -5.69
C GLY A 208 -8.06 0.99 -5.45
N GLN A 209 -8.05 -0.19 -4.81
CA GLN A 209 -6.85 -1.00 -4.62
C GLN A 209 -6.32 -1.54 -5.94
N SER A 210 -7.18 -2.05 -6.83
CA SER A 210 -6.73 -2.55 -8.14
C SER A 210 -6.12 -1.43 -8.99
N ILE A 211 -6.69 -0.22 -8.96
CA ILE A 211 -6.10 0.97 -9.62
C ILE A 211 -4.74 1.29 -9.02
N SER A 212 -4.62 1.29 -7.68
CA SER A 212 -3.35 1.58 -7.00
C SER A 212 -2.25 0.59 -7.40
N VAL A 213 -2.60 -0.69 -7.45
CA VAL A 213 -1.70 -1.77 -7.90
C VAL A 213 -1.32 -1.62 -9.37
N ALA A 214 -2.29 -1.32 -10.24
CA ALA A 214 -2.04 -1.11 -11.66
C ALA A 214 -1.09 0.08 -11.90
N VAL A 215 -1.28 1.19 -11.18
CA VAL A 215 -0.38 2.36 -11.25
C VAL A 215 1.00 2.01 -10.70
N ASN A 216 1.08 1.25 -9.61
CA ASN A 216 2.36 0.81 -9.05
C ASN A 216 3.17 -0.01 -10.08
N PHE A 217 2.58 -1.06 -10.65
CA PHE A 217 3.27 -1.89 -11.64
C PHE A 217 3.52 -1.15 -12.95
N GLY A 218 2.59 -0.32 -13.42
CA GLY A 218 2.76 0.49 -14.62
C GLY A 218 3.92 1.49 -14.48
N THR A 219 3.99 2.19 -13.36
CA THR A 219 5.09 3.12 -13.08
C THR A 219 6.41 2.37 -12.92
N THR A 220 6.40 1.21 -12.26
CA THR A 220 7.58 0.32 -12.15
C THR A 220 8.10 -0.08 -13.53
N PHE A 221 7.21 -0.49 -14.43
CA PHE A 221 7.58 -0.89 -15.77
C PHE A 221 8.24 0.26 -16.53
N VAL A 222 7.62 1.43 -16.55
CA VAL A 222 8.16 2.62 -17.24
C VAL A 222 9.53 3.03 -16.68
N LEU A 223 9.67 3.06 -15.35
CA LEU A 223 10.94 3.40 -14.70
C LEU A 223 12.03 2.37 -14.99
N SER A 224 11.71 1.07 -14.95
CA SER A 224 12.68 0.00 -15.25
C SER A 224 13.19 0.08 -16.69
N GLN A 225 12.34 0.43 -17.67
CA GLN A 225 12.75 0.58 -19.07
C GLN A 225 13.60 1.85 -19.31
N THR A 226 13.26 2.95 -18.63
CA THR A 226 13.89 4.26 -18.86
C THR A 226 15.15 4.48 -18.03
N PHE A 227 15.34 3.74 -16.94
CA PHE A 227 16.42 3.96 -15.99
C PHE A 227 17.82 3.82 -16.61
N LEU A 228 18.06 2.76 -17.38
CA LEU A 228 19.38 2.52 -17.96
C LEU A 228 19.77 3.67 -18.93
N THR A 229 18.81 4.14 -19.73
CA THR A 229 18.99 5.30 -20.61
C THR A 229 19.28 6.58 -19.83
N MET A 230 18.58 6.80 -18.70
CA MET A 230 18.83 7.91 -17.79
C MET A 230 20.23 7.84 -17.16
N LEU A 231 20.69 6.66 -16.72
CA LEU A 231 22.05 6.50 -16.20
C LEU A 231 23.11 6.84 -17.24
N CYS A 232 22.96 6.35 -18.48
CA CYS A 232 23.95 6.55 -19.53
C CYS A 232 24.09 8.02 -19.96
N HIS A 233 22.99 8.77 -20.02
CA HIS A 233 22.99 10.18 -20.47
C HIS A 233 23.13 11.19 -19.34
N PHE A 234 22.50 10.92 -18.19
CA PHE A 234 22.32 11.90 -17.11
C PHE A 234 23.29 11.69 -15.93
N LYS A 235 24.02 10.55 -15.87
CA LYS A 235 25.02 10.21 -14.84
C LYS A 235 24.52 10.57 -13.42
N TYR A 236 25.13 11.57 -12.78
CA TYR A 236 24.75 12.03 -11.42
C TYR A 236 23.39 12.74 -11.37
N GLY A 237 22.93 13.31 -12.50
CA GLY A 237 21.65 13.99 -12.61
C GLY A 237 20.46 13.07 -12.34
N THR A 238 20.62 11.76 -12.52
CA THR A 238 19.60 10.76 -12.19
C THR A 238 19.28 10.75 -10.68
N PHE A 239 20.29 10.93 -9.82
CA PHE A 239 20.07 11.03 -8.38
C PHE A 239 19.38 12.34 -7.98
N LEU A 240 19.72 13.45 -8.65
CA LEU A 240 19.03 14.74 -8.43
C LEU A 240 17.57 14.70 -8.89
N PHE A 241 17.29 13.98 -9.98
CA PHE A 241 15.92 13.74 -10.45
C PHE A 241 15.09 13.02 -9.39
N TYR A 242 15.61 11.93 -8.80
CA TYR A 242 14.93 11.22 -7.72
C TYR A 242 14.81 12.06 -6.45
N ALA A 243 15.84 12.84 -6.08
CA ALA A 243 15.76 13.75 -4.95
C ALA A 243 14.69 14.83 -5.14
N GLY A 244 14.54 15.36 -6.36
CA GLY A 244 13.48 16.31 -6.71
C GLY A 244 12.08 15.70 -6.57
N TRP A 245 11.90 14.45 -7.00
CA TRP A 245 10.64 13.74 -6.83
C TRP A 245 10.32 13.42 -5.36
N ILE A 246 11.34 13.09 -4.55
CA ILE A 246 11.17 12.92 -3.10
C ILE A 246 10.69 14.23 -2.47
N ALA A 247 11.30 15.37 -2.82
CA ALA A 247 10.86 16.67 -2.30
C ALA A 247 9.43 17.01 -2.75
N ALA A 248 9.11 16.83 -4.03
CA ALA A 248 7.75 17.05 -4.56
C ALA A 248 6.71 16.16 -3.87
N MET A 249 7.06 14.89 -3.62
CA MET A 249 6.23 13.94 -2.89
C MET A 249 6.02 14.36 -1.43
N THR A 250 7.07 14.80 -0.73
CA THR A 250 6.96 15.28 0.66
C THR A 250 6.03 16.49 0.73
N VAL A 251 6.17 17.44 -0.20
CA VAL A 251 5.26 18.60 -0.30
C VAL A 251 3.83 18.15 -0.58
N PHE A 252 3.63 17.20 -1.50
CA PHE A 252 2.31 16.66 -1.81
C PHE A 252 1.64 16.04 -0.57
N VAL A 253 2.37 15.25 0.19
CA VAL A 253 1.82 14.58 1.38
C VAL A 253 1.50 15.59 2.48
N VAL A 254 2.40 16.54 2.75
CA VAL A 254 2.18 17.58 3.78
C VAL A 254 0.95 18.45 3.46
N LEU A 255 0.71 18.76 2.17
CA LEU A 255 -0.37 19.65 1.77
C LEU A 255 -1.71 18.95 1.55
N PHE A 256 -1.71 17.72 1.04
CA PHE A 256 -2.91 17.05 0.55
C PHE A 256 -3.32 15.82 1.35
N LEU A 257 -2.42 15.17 2.10
CA LEU A 257 -2.77 13.95 2.84
C LEU A 257 -3.23 14.30 4.27
N PRO A 258 -4.51 14.10 4.61
CA PRO A 258 -4.96 14.23 5.99
C PRO A 258 -4.47 13.05 6.84
N GLU A 259 -4.31 13.27 8.14
CA GLU A 259 -4.00 12.21 9.11
C GLU A 259 -5.09 11.14 9.09
N THR A 260 -4.70 9.86 8.90
CA THR A 260 -5.61 8.71 8.83
C THR A 260 -5.55 7.83 10.08
N LYS A 261 -4.56 8.04 10.95
CA LYS A 261 -4.27 7.17 12.09
C LYS A 261 -5.42 7.13 13.09
N GLY A 262 -5.89 5.92 13.39
CA GLY A 262 -6.88 5.67 14.44
C GLY A 262 -8.31 6.03 14.06
N ILE A 263 -8.57 6.48 12.82
CA ILE A 263 -9.90 6.85 12.36
C ILE A 263 -10.64 5.59 11.87
N PRO A 264 -11.87 5.33 12.36
CA PRO A 264 -12.73 4.29 11.80
C PRO A 264 -13.01 4.55 10.32
N LEU A 265 -13.02 3.50 9.49
CA LEU A 265 -13.21 3.62 8.03
C LEU A 265 -14.50 4.38 7.66
N ASP A 266 -15.52 4.27 8.49
CA ASP A 266 -16.84 4.87 8.28
C ASP A 266 -16.90 6.39 8.58
N SER A 267 -15.85 6.89 9.24
CA SER A 267 -15.65 8.31 9.57
C SER A 267 -14.59 8.96 8.68
N MET A 268 -14.00 8.24 7.72
CA MET A 268 -12.98 8.81 6.85
C MET A 268 -13.53 9.98 6.00
N ALA A 269 -14.82 9.93 5.63
CA ALA A 269 -15.49 11.00 4.89
C ALA A 269 -15.46 12.35 5.63
N THR A 270 -15.67 12.38 6.95
CA THR A 270 -15.67 13.63 7.72
C THR A 270 -14.28 14.26 7.82
N VAL A 271 -13.23 13.44 7.76
CA VAL A 271 -11.85 13.91 7.70
C VAL A 271 -11.58 14.63 6.38
N TRP A 272 -12.06 14.07 5.26
CA TRP A 272 -11.96 14.72 3.96
C TRP A 272 -12.79 16.02 3.88
N GLU A 273 -13.96 16.07 4.50
CA GLU A 273 -14.80 17.28 4.58
C GLU A 273 -14.11 18.43 5.34
N ARG A 274 -13.36 18.10 6.40
CA ARG A 274 -12.62 19.08 7.22
C ARG A 274 -11.34 19.59 6.56
N HIS A 275 -10.84 18.90 5.54
CA HIS A 275 -9.59 19.28 4.87
C HIS A 275 -9.79 20.54 4.02
N TRP A 276 -8.87 21.51 4.14
CA TRP A 276 -8.95 22.83 3.49
C TRP A 276 -9.17 22.75 1.96
N TYR A 277 -8.50 21.80 1.29
CA TYR A 277 -8.59 21.61 -0.15
C TYR A 277 -9.65 20.59 -0.58
N TRP A 278 -9.85 19.51 0.19
CA TRP A 278 -10.69 18.38 -0.22
C TRP A 278 -12.14 18.55 0.19
N GLY A 279 -12.44 19.40 1.18
CA GLY A 279 -13.79 19.64 1.65
C GLY A 279 -14.75 20.12 0.55
N ARG A 280 -14.26 20.80 -0.48
CA ARG A 280 -15.07 21.24 -1.65
C ARG A 280 -15.53 20.11 -2.58
N PHE A 281 -14.96 18.92 -2.45
CA PHE A 281 -15.33 17.75 -3.23
C PHE A 281 -16.25 16.81 -2.45
N VAL A 282 -16.18 16.84 -1.12
CA VAL A 282 -16.92 15.92 -0.23
C VAL A 282 -18.12 16.58 0.46
N LYS A 283 -18.19 17.92 0.51
CA LYS A 283 -19.36 18.68 1.00
C LYS A 283 -20.65 18.26 0.28
N GLY A 284 -21.41 17.40 0.94
CA GLY A 284 -22.63 16.78 0.41
C GLY A 284 -23.00 15.46 1.12
N GLN A 285 -22.05 14.78 1.78
CA GLN A 285 -22.34 13.56 2.55
C GLN A 285 -22.86 13.84 3.96
N GLY A 286 -22.46 14.95 4.60
CA GLY A 286 -22.96 15.33 5.92
C GLY A 286 -24.47 15.58 6.03
N GLN A 287 -25.15 16.01 4.96
CA GLN A 287 -26.59 16.33 4.98
C GLN A 287 -27.51 15.10 4.86
N LEU A 288 -27.03 13.97 4.32
CA LEU A 288 -27.80 12.72 4.27
C LEU A 288 -27.80 11.95 5.60
N ARG A 289 -27.00 12.38 6.59
CA ARG A 289 -26.84 11.69 7.88
C ARG A 289 -27.63 12.31 9.06
N SER A 290 -28.38 13.38 8.85
CA SER A 290 -29.18 14.00 9.93
C SER A 290 -30.64 14.23 9.55
N PRO A 291 -31.49 13.20 9.67
CA PRO A 291 -32.88 13.43 10.10
C PRO A 291 -33.19 12.90 11.51
N SER A 292 -32.25 12.27 12.24
CA SER A 292 -32.57 11.55 13.49
C SER A 292 -32.12 12.22 14.80
N GLN A 293 -31.85 13.53 14.81
CA GLN A 293 -31.57 14.29 16.05
C GLN A 293 -32.43 15.55 16.24
N GLN A 294 -33.51 15.71 15.48
CA GLN A 294 -34.54 16.72 15.75
C GLN A 294 -35.87 16.00 16.00
N GLY A 295 -36.23 15.85 17.28
CA GLY A 295 -37.52 15.29 17.68
C GLY A 295 -37.45 14.47 18.96
N ASN A 296 -36.97 15.07 20.05
CA ASN A 296 -37.43 14.76 21.42
C ASN A 296 -36.87 15.80 22.39
N SER A 297 -37.45 17.00 22.31
CA SER A 297 -37.40 17.98 23.38
C SER A 297 -38.60 18.91 23.17
N HIS A 298 -39.76 18.46 23.64
CA HIS A 298 -40.85 19.27 24.20
C HIS A 298 -41.83 18.33 24.88
#